data_AF-A0A1U8ISZ7-F1
#
_entry.id   AF-A0A1U8ISZ7-F1
#
_cell.length_a   1.000
_cell.length_b   1.000
_cell.length_c   1.000
_cell.angle_alpha   90.00
_cell.angle_beta   90.00
_cell.angle_gamma   90.00
#
_symmetry.space_group_name_H-M   'P 1'
#
loop_
_entity.id
_entity.type
_entity.pdbx_description
1 polymer ?
#
loop_
_entity_poly.entity_id
_entity_poly.type
_entity_poly.pdbx_seq_one_letter_code
_entity_poly.pdbx_strand_id
1 'polypeptide(L)'
;MEKGFFDKVENNAAVRIWAETTQQEKGDNLNEGSMGSRQREQRINDNISTSDQENPRSIEEHLKVISSELEIIRQDFERKSLELEKRIEQLEEEKIQLGLDVDVQKLEAERPRKGKNKAEEDLDSLKTEYKKLSRSMRTAGLRKTSEQWRQEVKEEKSKANQWEEKFWDAQAREGALKRSLVESQNEKEGLKIRVSELERSLYQYRTRKSIELLEVNNERLREQLHQSQDQVRNRDYVMGEALTQVREVADHLQKLVVQANVLSLKYESESDRGRELAWLLRQVKALSIRAKPYM
;
A
#
# COMPACT_ATOMS: atom_id res chain seq x y z
N MET A 1 -0.73 51.51 -12.11
CA MET A 1 -0.21 52.43 -13.14
C MET A 1 0.39 51.58 -14.23
N GLU A 2 -0.26 51.46 -15.38
CA GLU A 2 0.40 51.01 -16.61
C GLU A 2 -0.41 51.53 -17.79
N LYS A 3 0.23 52.47 -18.49
CA LYS A 3 -0.23 53.13 -19.72
C LYS A 3 0.04 52.20 -20.90
N GLY A 4 -0.75 52.35 -21.96
CA GLY A 4 -0.25 52.13 -23.31
C GLY A 4 -1.13 51.25 -24.19
N PHE A 5 -2.29 51.74 -24.58
CA PHE A 5 -2.84 51.42 -25.89
C PHE A 5 -3.14 52.73 -26.60
N PHE A 6 -2.11 53.24 -27.27
CA PHE A 6 -2.23 54.27 -28.29
C PHE A 6 -2.79 53.64 -29.58
N ASP A 7 -3.58 54.46 -30.26
CA ASP A 7 -3.89 54.46 -31.68
C ASP A 7 -4.63 53.27 -32.29
N LYS A 8 -5.94 53.49 -32.40
CA LYS A 8 -6.74 53.16 -33.59
C LYS A 8 -8.02 54.00 -33.60
N VAL A 9 -7.86 55.33 -33.59
CA VAL A 9 -8.88 56.24 -34.11
C VAL A 9 -8.28 56.89 -35.35
N GLU A 10 -7.99 56.05 -36.33
CA GLU A 10 -7.59 56.49 -37.64
C GLU A 10 -8.56 55.88 -38.64
N ASN A 11 -9.16 56.76 -39.43
CA ASN A 11 -9.97 56.50 -40.63
C ASN A 11 -11.50 56.40 -40.46
N ASN A 12 -12.08 57.43 -39.83
CA ASN A 12 -13.38 57.99 -40.20
C ASN A 12 -13.23 58.95 -41.42
N ALA A 13 -12.32 58.63 -42.34
CA ALA A 13 -12.18 59.36 -43.61
C ALA A 13 -13.23 58.87 -44.61
N ALA A 14 -13.52 57.56 -44.62
CA ALA A 14 -14.49 56.96 -45.54
C ALA A 14 -15.93 57.41 -45.26
N VAL A 15 -16.31 57.59 -44.00
CA VAL A 15 -17.68 58.01 -43.63
C VAL A 15 -17.88 59.52 -43.87
N ARG A 16 -16.83 60.36 -43.75
CA ARG A 16 -16.89 61.76 -44.17
C ARG A 16 -16.96 61.92 -45.70
N ILE A 17 -16.16 61.15 -46.45
CA ILE A 17 -16.19 61.15 -47.93
C ILE A 17 -17.56 60.68 -48.44
N TRP A 18 -18.16 59.65 -47.81
CA TRP A 18 -19.49 59.18 -48.18
C TRP A 18 -20.60 60.19 -47.84
N ALA A 19 -20.49 60.92 -46.73
CA ALA A 19 -21.45 61.96 -46.36
C ALA A 19 -21.35 63.21 -47.27
N GLU A 20 -20.14 63.62 -47.68
CA GLU A 20 -19.92 64.76 -48.58
C GLU A 20 -20.35 64.45 -50.03
N THR A 21 -20.05 63.26 -50.55
CA THR A 21 -20.48 62.84 -51.91
C THR A 21 -21.99 62.70 -52.06
N THR A 22 -22.67 62.20 -51.03
CA THR A 22 -24.14 62.03 -51.06
C THR A 22 -24.89 63.37 -50.93
N GLN A 23 -24.29 64.39 -50.32
CA GLN A 23 -24.87 65.75 -50.28
C GLN A 23 -24.62 66.53 -51.57
N GLN A 24 -23.51 66.29 -52.27
CA GLN A 24 -23.18 66.98 -53.53
C GLN A 24 -23.96 66.41 -54.73
N GLU A 25 -24.23 65.10 -54.77
CA GLU A 25 -25.09 64.49 -55.80
C GLU A 25 -26.56 64.93 -55.75
N LYS A 26 -27.04 65.43 -54.60
CA LYS A 26 -28.39 66.00 -54.46
C LYS A 26 -28.44 67.52 -54.73
N GLY A 27 -27.29 68.18 -54.88
CA GLY A 27 -27.19 69.64 -55.07
C GLY A 27 -26.95 70.10 -56.51
N ASP A 28 -26.37 69.26 -57.38
CA ASP A 28 -25.79 69.70 -58.67
C ASP A 28 -26.51 69.20 -59.93
N ASN A 29 -27.82 68.93 -59.87
CA ASN A 29 -28.65 68.68 -61.05
C ASN A 29 -29.64 69.83 -61.32
N LEU A 30 -29.13 71.05 -61.40
CA LEU A 30 -29.81 72.21 -61.98
C LEU A 30 -28.81 73.01 -62.82
N ASN A 31 -28.30 72.44 -63.92
CA ASN A 31 -27.89 73.25 -65.06
C ASN A 31 -27.73 72.40 -66.33
N GLU A 32 -28.43 72.84 -67.40
CA GLU A 32 -28.14 72.63 -68.83
C GLU A 32 -27.93 71.18 -69.35
N GLY A 33 -28.66 70.67 -70.33
CA GLY A 33 -29.50 71.31 -71.33
C GLY A 33 -29.45 70.46 -72.60
N SER A 34 -30.60 70.28 -73.25
CA SER A 34 -30.77 70.17 -74.71
C SER A 34 -32.20 69.72 -74.99
N MET A 35 -33.08 70.68 -75.27
CA MET A 35 -33.50 71.02 -76.64
C MET A 35 -34.36 69.95 -77.30
N GLY A 36 -35.62 70.31 -77.52
CA GLY A 36 -36.22 70.11 -78.84
C GLY A 36 -37.65 69.59 -78.84
N SER A 37 -38.64 70.45 -78.58
CA SER A 37 -39.80 70.62 -79.47
C SER A 37 -40.47 71.97 -79.22
N ARG A 38 -40.42 72.83 -80.24
CA ARG A 38 -41.04 74.15 -80.36
C ARG A 38 -42.57 74.02 -80.53
N GLN A 39 -43.34 74.73 -79.71
CA GLN A 39 -44.61 75.38 -80.10
C GLN A 39 -44.41 76.87 -79.76
N ARG A 40 -43.95 77.72 -80.70
CA ARG A 40 -44.74 78.50 -81.67
C ARG A 40 -46.01 79.14 -81.08
N GLU A 41 -45.82 80.20 -80.30
CA GLU A 41 -46.72 81.36 -80.34
C GLU A 41 -45.93 82.56 -80.89
N GLN A 42 -45.90 82.66 -82.22
CA GLN A 42 -45.40 83.83 -82.93
C GLN A 42 -46.61 84.58 -83.47
N ARG A 43 -46.99 85.67 -82.78
CA ARG A 43 -47.93 86.68 -83.25
C ARG A 43 -47.15 87.73 -84.05
N ILE A 44 -47.24 87.66 -85.38
CA ILE A 44 -47.01 88.73 -86.36
C ILE A 44 -48.13 88.50 -87.39
N ASN A 45 -49.25 89.20 -87.28
CA ASN A 45 -49.58 90.43 -88.02
C ASN A 45 -49.44 90.27 -89.53
N ASP A 46 -50.58 90.17 -90.23
CA ASP A 46 -50.72 90.63 -91.60
C ASP A 46 -52.10 91.29 -91.75
N ASN A 47 -52.07 92.60 -91.95
CA ASN A 47 -53.13 93.34 -92.63
C ASN A 47 -53.24 92.79 -94.05
N ILE A 48 -54.45 92.51 -94.55
CA ILE A 48 -54.79 92.78 -95.96
C ILE A 48 -56.29 93.09 -96.05
N SER A 49 -56.56 94.25 -96.63
CA SER A 49 -57.85 94.70 -97.14
C SER A 49 -58.44 93.68 -98.12
N THR A 50 -59.68 93.27 -97.88
CA THR A 50 -60.57 92.75 -98.92
C THR A 50 -61.09 93.92 -99.77
N SER A 51 -60.62 93.98 -101.01
CA SER A 51 -61.32 94.59 -102.15
C SER A 51 -62.07 93.49 -102.92
N ASP A 52 -63.27 93.83 -103.38
CA ASP A 52 -64.26 92.97 -104.03
C ASP A 52 -63.72 92.06 -105.16
N GLN A 53 -64.19 90.79 -105.22
CA GLN A 53 -64.87 90.23 -106.41
C GLN A 53 -65.36 88.78 -106.20
N GLU A 54 -66.54 88.53 -106.74
CA GLU A 54 -67.41 87.36 -106.66
C GLU A 54 -66.79 86.02 -107.11
N ASN A 55 -67.07 84.92 -106.39
CA ASN A 55 -67.55 83.67 -107.00
C ASN A 55 -68.00 82.61 -105.95
N PRO A 56 -69.24 82.08 -105.99
CA PRO A 56 -69.71 81.09 -105.03
C PRO A 56 -69.77 79.67 -105.63
N ARG A 57 -68.81 78.78 -105.34
CA ARG A 57 -68.92 77.29 -105.50
C ARG A 57 -67.66 76.46 -105.08
N SER A 58 -67.20 76.48 -103.82
CA SER A 58 -66.17 75.50 -103.35
C SER A 58 -66.15 75.12 -101.85
N ILE A 59 -67.07 75.62 -101.02
CA ILE A 59 -67.00 75.48 -99.54
C ILE A 59 -67.21 74.02 -99.05
N GLU A 60 -67.92 73.20 -99.80
CA GLU A 60 -68.25 71.81 -99.42
C GLU A 60 -67.04 70.86 -99.50
N GLU A 61 -66.12 71.10 -100.44
CA GLU A 61 -64.90 70.28 -100.59
C GLU A 61 -63.90 70.54 -99.45
N HIS A 62 -63.80 71.78 -98.95
CA HIS A 62 -62.91 72.13 -97.83
C HIS A 62 -63.30 71.44 -96.52
N LEU A 63 -64.59 71.30 -96.21
CA LEU A 63 -65.06 70.63 -94.99
C LEU A 63 -64.84 69.10 -95.02
N LYS A 64 -64.85 68.50 -96.22
CA LYS A 64 -64.55 67.08 -96.42
C LYS A 64 -63.07 66.76 -96.26
N VAL A 65 -62.19 67.65 -96.72
CA VAL A 65 -60.74 67.55 -96.51
C VAL A 65 -60.38 67.74 -95.04
N ILE A 66 -60.93 68.76 -94.37
CA ILE A 66 -60.68 69.02 -92.94
C ILE A 66 -61.18 67.86 -92.05
N SER A 67 -62.34 67.27 -92.37
CA SER A 67 -62.81 66.07 -91.66
C SER A 67 -61.87 64.88 -91.83
N SER A 68 -61.25 64.74 -93.00
CA SER A 68 -60.31 63.65 -93.29
C SER A 68 -58.95 63.84 -92.59
N GLU A 69 -58.47 65.09 -92.47
CA GLU A 69 -57.24 65.41 -91.75
C GLU A 69 -57.37 65.21 -90.22
N LEU A 70 -58.51 65.60 -89.64
CA LEU A 70 -58.79 65.35 -88.22
C LEU A 70 -58.96 63.87 -87.90
N GLU A 71 -59.54 63.09 -88.84
CA GLU A 71 -59.66 61.64 -88.72
C GLU A 71 -58.29 60.95 -88.71
N ILE A 72 -57.34 61.40 -89.54
CA ILE A 72 -55.96 60.89 -89.57
C ILE A 72 -55.24 61.19 -88.24
N ILE A 73 -55.39 62.42 -87.73
CA ILE A 73 -54.78 62.82 -86.44
C ILE A 73 -55.36 61.99 -85.29
N ARG A 74 -56.66 61.70 -85.30
CA ARG A 74 -57.30 60.84 -84.29
C ARG A 74 -56.73 59.42 -84.32
N GLN A 75 -56.62 58.82 -85.50
CA GLN A 75 -56.07 57.47 -85.66
C GLN A 75 -54.58 57.39 -85.24
N ASP A 76 -53.80 58.43 -85.52
CA ASP A 76 -52.40 58.50 -85.10
C ASP A 76 -52.25 58.68 -83.58
N PHE A 77 -53.13 59.47 -82.95
CA PHE A 77 -53.17 59.59 -81.49
C PHE A 77 -53.54 58.26 -80.84
N GLU A 78 -54.54 57.56 -81.37
CA GLU A 78 -54.97 56.25 -80.89
C GLU A 78 -53.87 55.19 -81.05
N ARG A 79 -53.14 55.20 -82.17
CA ARG A 79 -51.96 54.33 -82.37
C ARG A 79 -50.85 54.60 -81.36
N LYS A 80 -50.54 55.88 -81.10
CA LYS A 80 -49.54 56.27 -80.09
C LYS A 80 -49.99 55.93 -78.67
N SER A 81 -51.28 56.04 -78.37
CA SER A 81 -51.84 55.65 -77.07
C SER A 81 -51.66 54.14 -76.83
N LEU A 82 -51.96 53.31 -77.84
CA LEU A 82 -51.75 51.86 -77.77
C LEU A 82 -50.26 51.47 -77.63
N GLU A 83 -49.37 52.23 -78.26
CA GLU A 83 -47.92 52.01 -78.13
C GLU A 83 -47.41 52.34 -76.73
N LEU A 84 -47.88 53.44 -76.14
CA LEU A 84 -47.56 53.80 -74.76
C LEU A 84 -48.11 52.79 -73.76
N GLU A 85 -49.33 52.31 -73.97
CA GLU A 85 -49.97 51.30 -73.12
C GLU A 85 -49.16 50.00 -73.10
N LYS A 86 -48.72 49.52 -74.27
CA LYS A 86 -47.79 48.36 -74.37
C LYS A 86 -46.47 48.59 -73.66
N ARG A 87 -45.94 49.82 -73.71
CA ARG A 87 -44.67 50.14 -73.04
C ARG A 87 -44.81 50.24 -71.52
N ILE A 88 -45.96 50.69 -71.03
CA ILE A 88 -46.30 50.67 -69.61
C ILE A 88 -46.41 49.22 -69.14
N GLU A 89 -47.11 48.36 -69.87
CA GLU A 89 -47.23 46.92 -69.56
C GLU A 89 -45.86 46.24 -69.49
N GLN A 90 -44.97 46.48 -70.46
CA GLN A 90 -43.59 45.96 -70.43
C GLN A 90 -42.79 46.42 -69.22
N LEU A 91 -42.88 47.71 -68.87
CA LEU A 91 -42.16 48.24 -67.71
C LEU A 91 -42.72 47.68 -66.38
N GLU A 92 -44.02 47.42 -66.31
CA GLU A 92 -44.63 46.76 -65.16
C GLU A 92 -44.18 45.30 -65.04
N GLU A 93 -44.11 44.57 -66.15
CA GLU A 93 -43.55 43.20 -66.20
C GLU A 93 -42.07 43.17 -65.79
N GLU A 94 -41.23 44.04 -66.36
CA GLU A 94 -39.80 44.15 -66.01
C GLU A 94 -39.62 44.50 -64.52
N LYS A 95 -40.44 45.41 -63.98
CA LYS A 95 -40.42 45.77 -62.56
C LYS A 95 -40.79 44.58 -61.67
N ILE A 96 -41.81 43.79 -62.05
CA ILE A 96 -42.19 42.56 -61.33
C ILE A 96 -41.05 41.55 -61.39
N GLN A 97 -40.45 41.34 -62.57
CA GLN A 97 -39.34 40.42 -62.78
C GLN A 97 -38.12 40.79 -61.93
N LEU A 98 -37.72 42.07 -61.93
CA LEU A 98 -36.61 42.56 -61.11
C LEU A 98 -36.89 42.43 -59.61
N GLY A 99 -38.15 42.64 -59.19
CA GLY A 99 -38.56 42.42 -57.79
C GLY A 99 -38.37 40.96 -57.37
N LEU A 100 -38.79 40.02 -58.21
CA LEU A 100 -38.61 38.59 -57.98
C LEU A 100 -37.11 38.20 -57.92
N ASP A 101 -36.28 38.72 -58.83
CA ASP A 101 -34.84 38.45 -58.85
C ASP A 101 -34.13 38.93 -57.57
N VAL A 102 -34.52 40.10 -57.05
CA VAL A 102 -33.97 40.62 -55.79
C VAL A 102 -34.35 39.72 -54.61
N ASP A 103 -35.59 39.24 -54.56
CA ASP A 103 -36.05 38.33 -53.50
C ASP A 103 -35.38 36.96 -53.58
N VAL A 104 -35.18 36.42 -54.79
CA VAL A 104 -34.41 35.19 -55.03
C VAL A 104 -32.97 35.35 -54.55
N GLN A 105 -32.28 36.44 -54.91
CA GLN A 105 -30.91 36.69 -54.46
C GLN A 105 -30.82 36.82 -52.94
N LYS A 106 -31.81 37.47 -52.30
CA LYS A 106 -31.87 37.61 -50.85
C LYS A 106 -32.02 36.27 -50.15
N LEU A 107 -32.90 35.39 -50.66
CA LEU A 107 -33.10 34.04 -50.14
C LEU A 107 -31.87 33.15 -50.37
N GLU A 108 -31.26 33.22 -51.55
CA GLU A 108 -30.03 32.49 -51.87
C GLU A 108 -28.85 32.91 -50.99
N ALA A 109 -28.74 34.20 -50.62
CA ALA A 109 -27.71 34.69 -49.72
C ALA A 109 -27.95 34.33 -48.24
N GLU A 110 -29.20 34.11 -47.84
CA GLU A 110 -29.56 33.80 -46.45
C GLU A 110 -29.13 32.39 -46.03
N ARG A 111 -29.29 31.40 -46.92
CA ARG A 111 -28.90 30.00 -46.65
C ARG A 111 -27.40 29.82 -46.32
N PRO A 112 -26.44 30.34 -47.10
CA PRO A 112 -25.02 30.25 -46.77
C PRO A 112 -24.64 31.11 -45.57
N ARG A 113 -25.35 32.22 -45.29
CA ARG A 113 -25.14 33.01 -44.06
C ARG A 113 -25.48 32.20 -42.82
N LYS A 114 -26.65 31.55 -42.79
CA LYS A 114 -27.05 30.65 -41.69
C LYS A 114 -26.07 29.49 -41.54
N GLY A 115 -25.62 28.91 -42.66
CA GLY A 115 -24.61 27.85 -42.65
C GLY A 115 -23.26 28.29 -42.07
N LYS A 116 -22.77 29.47 -42.45
CA LYS A 116 -21.52 30.06 -41.93
C LYS A 116 -21.60 30.30 -40.42
N ASN A 117 -22.68 30.91 -39.94
CA ASN A 117 -22.86 31.19 -38.52
C ASN A 117 -22.85 29.90 -37.68
N LYS A 118 -23.53 28.84 -38.14
CA LYS A 118 -23.52 27.55 -37.45
C LYS A 118 -22.12 26.91 -37.42
N ALA A 119 -21.39 26.96 -38.53
CA ALA A 119 -20.03 26.43 -38.58
C ALA A 119 -19.06 27.20 -37.67
N GLU A 120 -19.26 28.51 -37.49
CA GLU A 120 -18.49 29.35 -36.57
C GLU A 120 -18.79 29.01 -35.11
N GLU A 121 -20.06 28.82 -34.74
CA GLU A 121 -20.46 28.34 -33.41
C GLU A 121 -19.87 26.95 -33.08
N ASP A 122 -19.91 26.01 -34.03
CA ASP A 122 -19.32 24.68 -33.89
C ASP A 122 -17.79 24.76 -33.69
N LEU A 123 -17.12 25.66 -34.42
CA LEU A 123 -15.68 25.90 -34.29
C LEU A 123 -15.31 26.47 -32.92
N ASP A 124 -16.08 27.44 -32.43
CA ASP A 124 -15.86 28.03 -31.10
C ASP A 124 -16.13 27.02 -29.98
N SER A 125 -17.19 26.21 -30.10
CA SER A 125 -17.46 25.09 -29.20
C SER A 125 -16.28 24.11 -29.15
N LEU A 126 -15.79 23.66 -30.31
CA LEU A 126 -14.64 22.75 -30.40
C LEU A 126 -13.37 23.35 -29.77
N LYS A 127 -13.13 24.64 -29.99
CA LYS A 127 -12.01 25.37 -29.40
C LYS A 127 -12.10 25.44 -27.87
N THR A 128 -13.31 25.57 -27.32
CA THR A 128 -13.51 25.55 -25.86
C THR A 128 -13.25 24.16 -25.28
N GLU A 129 -13.78 23.10 -25.90
CA GLU A 129 -13.55 21.72 -25.47
C GLU A 129 -12.08 21.32 -25.56
N TYR A 130 -11.37 21.72 -26.63
CA TYR A 130 -9.94 21.50 -26.75
C TYR A 130 -9.13 22.17 -25.62
N LYS A 131 -9.47 23.43 -25.28
CA LYS A 131 -8.84 24.12 -24.15
C LYS A 131 -9.12 23.43 -22.82
N LYS A 132 -10.34 22.92 -22.63
CA LYS A 132 -10.76 22.18 -21.42
C LYS A 132 -9.98 20.87 -21.30
N LEU A 133 -9.86 20.10 -22.38
CA LEU A 133 -9.05 18.88 -22.45
C LEU A 133 -7.58 19.16 -22.07
N SER A 134 -6.98 20.20 -22.66
CA SER A 134 -5.59 20.57 -22.35
C SER A 134 -5.39 20.93 -20.87
N ARG A 135 -6.36 21.61 -20.26
CA ARG A 135 -6.36 21.90 -18.81
C ARG A 135 -6.49 20.63 -17.98
N SER A 136 -7.43 19.73 -18.32
CA SER A 136 -7.61 18.45 -17.64
C SER A 136 -6.35 17.58 -17.71
N MET A 137 -5.66 17.54 -18.84
CA MET A 137 -4.37 16.85 -18.97
C MET A 137 -3.27 17.43 -18.09
N ARG A 138 -3.27 18.76 -17.84
CA ARG A 138 -2.33 19.39 -16.89
C ARG A 138 -2.68 19.03 -15.45
N THR A 139 -3.96 19.08 -15.09
CA THR A 139 -4.43 18.76 -13.73
C THR A 139 -4.19 17.29 -13.38
N ALA A 140 -4.43 16.37 -14.32
CA ALA A 140 -4.20 14.94 -14.12
C ALA A 140 -2.70 14.55 -14.15
N GLY A 141 -1.78 15.50 -14.33
CA GLY A 141 -0.35 15.21 -14.44
C GLY A 141 0.04 14.39 -15.67
N LEU A 142 -0.87 14.21 -16.64
CA LEU A 142 -0.67 13.48 -17.90
C LEU A 142 0.29 14.21 -18.85
N ARG A 143 0.65 15.46 -18.56
CA ARG A 143 1.67 16.24 -19.27
C ARG A 143 3.10 15.83 -18.89
N LYS A 144 3.33 14.56 -18.53
CA LYS A 144 4.69 14.02 -18.49
C LYS A 144 5.15 13.78 -19.91
N THR A 145 6.36 14.23 -20.25
CA THR A 145 6.95 13.90 -21.55
C THR A 145 7.32 12.42 -21.58
N SER A 146 7.33 11.78 -22.76
CA SER A 146 7.66 10.34 -22.85
C SER A 146 9.04 10.02 -22.28
N GLU A 147 9.94 11.00 -22.28
CA GLU A 147 11.30 10.91 -21.76
C GLU A 147 11.34 10.83 -20.23
N GLN A 148 10.47 11.59 -19.54
CA GLN A 148 10.28 11.48 -18.09
C GLN A 148 9.74 10.10 -17.71
N TRP A 149 8.78 9.56 -18.46
CA TRP A 149 8.28 8.19 -18.23
C TRP A 149 9.37 7.14 -18.43
N ARG A 150 10.20 7.27 -19.48
CA ARG A 150 11.33 6.35 -19.69
C ARG A 150 12.34 6.42 -18.54
N GLN A 151 12.58 7.61 -18.00
CA GLN A 151 13.48 7.80 -16.87
C GLN A 151 12.92 7.18 -15.59
N GLU A 152 11.65 7.41 -15.26
CA GLU A 152 10.98 6.80 -14.11
C GLU A 152 10.97 5.27 -14.20
N VAL A 153 10.70 4.70 -15.37
CA VAL A 153 10.74 3.24 -15.58
C VAL A 153 12.16 2.69 -15.38
N LYS A 154 13.20 3.40 -15.82
CA LYS A 154 14.60 2.99 -15.58
C LYS A 154 14.97 3.06 -14.10
N GLU A 155 14.56 4.10 -13.40
CA GLU A 155 14.79 4.26 -11.96
C GLU A 155 14.08 3.17 -11.17
N GLU A 156 12.82 2.90 -11.49
CA GLU A 156 12.04 1.86 -10.82
C GLU A 156 12.60 0.46 -11.09
N LYS A 157 13.05 0.20 -12.32
CA LYS A 157 13.78 -1.03 -12.65
C LYS A 157 15.08 -1.15 -11.85
N SER A 158 15.82 -0.06 -11.67
CA SER A 158 17.05 -0.07 -10.87
C SER A 158 16.76 -0.34 -9.39
N LYS A 159 15.69 0.25 -8.84
CA LYS A 159 15.23 -0.06 -7.47
C LYS A 159 14.79 -1.52 -7.34
N ALA A 160 14.06 -2.05 -8.31
CA ALA A 160 13.62 -3.44 -8.32
C ALA A 160 14.84 -4.39 -8.26
N ASN A 161 15.87 -4.14 -9.08
CA ASN A 161 17.11 -4.91 -9.05
C ASN A 161 17.82 -4.82 -7.69
N GLN A 162 17.85 -3.64 -7.06
CA GLN A 162 18.42 -3.49 -5.71
C GLN A 162 17.63 -4.28 -4.65
N TRP A 163 16.30 -4.36 -4.77
CA TRP A 163 15.50 -5.18 -3.88
C TRP A 163 15.71 -6.67 -4.11
N GLU A 164 15.90 -7.08 -5.37
CA GLU A 164 16.23 -8.46 -5.73
C GLU A 164 17.58 -8.87 -5.14
N GLU A 165 18.60 -8.02 -5.24
CA GLU A 165 19.91 -8.26 -4.60
C GLU A 165 19.78 -8.40 -3.08
N LYS A 166 19.06 -7.48 -2.42
CA LYS A 166 18.79 -7.57 -0.97
C LYS A 166 18.03 -8.84 -0.59
N PHE A 167 17.14 -9.32 -1.45
CA PHE A 167 16.40 -10.54 -1.23
C PHE A 167 17.33 -11.75 -1.23
N TRP A 168 18.21 -11.87 -2.22
CA TRP A 168 19.19 -12.95 -2.27
C TRP A 168 20.19 -12.88 -1.10
N ASP A 169 20.63 -11.68 -0.72
CA ASP A 169 21.47 -11.48 0.48
C ASP A 169 20.76 -11.93 1.76
N ALA A 170 19.49 -11.56 1.93
CA ALA A 170 18.70 -11.97 3.08
C ALA A 170 18.52 -13.50 3.11
N GLN A 171 18.28 -14.12 1.96
CA GLN A 171 18.15 -15.56 1.84
C GLN A 171 19.48 -16.29 2.14
N ALA A 172 20.62 -15.74 1.70
CA ALA A 172 21.94 -16.28 2.01
C ALA A 172 22.22 -16.22 3.53
N ARG A 173 21.86 -15.10 4.19
CA ARG A 173 21.96 -14.96 5.64
C ARG A 173 21.04 -15.92 6.38
N GLU A 174 19.81 -16.11 5.92
CA GLU A 174 18.89 -17.10 6.48
C GLU A 174 19.47 -18.52 6.36
N GLY A 175 20.04 -18.86 5.20
CA GLY A 175 20.73 -20.13 5.00
C GLY A 175 21.95 -20.33 5.91
N ALA A 176 22.71 -19.26 6.19
CA ALA A 176 23.80 -19.30 7.16
C ALA A 176 23.30 -19.50 8.60
N LEU A 177 22.24 -18.79 9.00
CA LEU A 177 21.63 -18.93 10.33
C LEU A 177 21.04 -20.32 10.56
N LYS A 178 20.38 -20.91 9.55
CA LYS A 178 19.87 -22.29 9.64
C LYS A 178 20.99 -23.29 9.87
N ARG A 179 22.14 -23.13 9.19
CA ARG A 179 23.32 -23.99 9.39
C ARG A 179 23.88 -23.85 10.81
N SER A 180 24.08 -22.62 11.27
CA SER A 180 24.57 -22.35 12.64
C SER A 180 23.60 -22.87 13.72
N LEU A 181 22.29 -22.79 13.48
CA LEU A 181 21.28 -23.33 14.38
C LEU A 181 21.42 -24.86 14.52
N VAL A 182 21.53 -25.57 13.40
CA VAL A 182 21.72 -27.04 13.41
C VAL A 182 23.04 -27.41 14.10
N GLU A 183 24.12 -26.68 13.84
CA GLU A 183 25.41 -26.89 14.50
C GLU A 183 25.31 -26.71 16.02
N SER A 184 24.70 -25.61 16.49
CA SER A 184 24.47 -25.36 17.92
C SER A 184 23.61 -26.44 18.58
N GLN A 185 22.64 -27.00 17.84
CA GLN A 185 21.78 -28.07 18.34
C GLN A 185 22.56 -29.38 18.48
N ASN A 186 23.44 -29.69 17.53
CA ASN A 186 24.33 -30.85 17.61
C ASN A 186 25.34 -30.72 18.76
N GLU A 187 25.93 -29.53 18.94
CA GLU A 187 26.81 -29.25 20.07
C GLU A 187 26.10 -29.42 21.41
N LYS A 188 24.87 -28.91 21.53
CA LYS A 188 24.04 -29.07 22.73
C LYS A 188 23.78 -30.55 23.04
N GLU A 189 23.45 -31.36 22.04
CA GLU A 189 23.24 -32.80 22.25
C GLU A 189 24.55 -33.49 22.65
N GLY A 190 25.68 -33.10 22.05
CA GLY A 190 27.01 -33.57 22.46
C GLY A 190 27.35 -33.22 23.91
N LEU A 191 27.04 -32.00 24.35
CA LEU A 191 27.20 -31.58 25.75
C LEU A 191 26.31 -32.38 26.70
N LYS A 192 25.08 -32.68 26.30
CA LYS A 192 24.14 -33.50 27.10
C LYS A 192 24.66 -34.92 27.33
N ILE A 193 25.29 -35.52 26.32
CA ILE A 193 25.96 -36.83 26.46
C ILE A 193 27.11 -36.73 27.47
N ARG A 194 27.99 -35.72 27.34
CA ARG A 194 29.11 -35.52 28.27
C ARG A 194 28.65 -35.28 29.71
N VAL A 195 27.57 -34.52 29.91
CA VAL A 195 26.97 -34.34 31.24
C VAL A 195 26.51 -35.67 31.82
N SER A 196 25.85 -36.51 31.01
CA SER A 196 25.40 -37.85 31.45
C SER A 196 26.58 -38.76 31.83
N GLU A 197 27.69 -38.70 31.09
CA GLU A 197 28.92 -39.43 31.42
C GLU A 197 29.57 -38.94 32.72
N LEU A 198 29.62 -37.63 32.94
CA LEU A 198 30.15 -37.02 34.15
C LEU A 198 29.28 -37.35 35.38
N GLU A 199 27.96 -37.31 35.25
CA GLU A 199 27.02 -37.71 36.31
C GLU A 199 27.25 -39.17 36.72
N ARG A 200 27.40 -40.07 35.73
CA ARG A 200 27.72 -41.48 35.98
C ARG A 200 29.06 -41.64 36.70
N SER A 201 30.09 -40.92 36.26
CA SER A 201 31.43 -40.97 36.86
C SER A 201 31.43 -40.44 38.29
N LEU A 202 30.70 -39.36 38.55
CA LEU A 202 30.53 -38.78 39.88
C LEU A 202 29.80 -39.74 40.82
N TYR A 203 28.73 -40.37 40.34
CA TYR A 203 27.99 -41.38 41.10
C TYR A 203 28.90 -42.57 41.48
N GLN A 204 29.69 -43.06 40.52
CA GLN A 204 30.67 -44.13 40.76
C GLN A 204 31.73 -43.73 41.79
N TYR A 205 32.31 -42.54 41.66
CA TYR A 205 33.30 -42.02 42.61
C TYR A 205 32.72 -41.90 44.02
N ARG A 206 31.51 -41.34 44.15
CA ARG A 206 30.83 -41.20 45.44
C ARG A 206 30.57 -42.56 46.09
N THR A 207 30.12 -43.53 45.30
CA THR A 207 29.88 -44.90 45.76
C THR A 207 31.18 -45.55 46.23
N ARG A 208 32.25 -45.45 45.44
CA ARG A 208 33.57 -45.97 45.80
C ARG A 208 34.09 -45.36 47.11
N LYS A 209 33.98 -44.04 47.25
CA LYS A 209 34.40 -43.33 48.46
C LYS A 209 33.62 -43.79 49.70
N SER A 210 32.31 -44.03 49.57
CA SER A 210 31.50 -44.57 50.66
C SER A 210 31.90 -46.01 51.03
N ILE A 211 32.21 -46.85 50.04
CA ILE A 211 32.69 -48.22 50.27
C ILE A 211 34.02 -48.21 51.02
N GLU A 212 34.99 -47.42 50.56
CA GLU A 212 36.33 -47.31 51.18
C GLU A 212 36.24 -46.88 52.65
N LEU A 213 35.38 -45.90 52.97
CA LEU A 213 35.15 -45.46 54.35
C LEU A 213 34.56 -46.60 55.22
N LEU A 214 33.61 -47.36 54.67
CA LEU A 214 33.01 -48.49 55.37
C LEU A 214 34.00 -49.65 55.55
N GLU A 215 34.88 -49.91 54.59
CA GLU A 215 35.93 -50.93 54.68
C GLU A 215 36.91 -50.62 55.81
N VAL A 216 37.40 -49.38 55.89
CA VAL A 216 38.30 -48.95 56.98
C VAL A 216 37.64 -49.08 58.35
N ASN A 217 36.35 -48.75 58.47
CA ASN A 217 35.62 -48.91 59.73
C ASN A 217 35.41 -50.39 60.10
N ASN A 218 35.09 -51.24 59.11
CA ASN A 218 34.94 -52.67 59.34
C ASN A 218 36.27 -53.31 59.80
N GLU A 219 37.40 -52.88 59.23
CA GLU A 219 38.71 -53.40 59.65
C GLU A 219 39.03 -53.03 61.10
N ARG A 220 38.75 -51.78 61.50
CA ARG A 220 38.86 -51.36 62.90
C ARG A 220 37.99 -52.19 63.85
N LEU A 221 36.75 -52.50 63.46
CA LEU A 221 35.85 -53.32 64.26
C LEU A 221 36.35 -54.77 64.37
N ARG A 222 36.94 -55.33 63.32
CA ARG A 222 37.55 -56.66 63.35
C ARG A 222 38.75 -56.71 64.30
N GLU A 223 39.61 -55.72 64.26
CA GLU A 223 40.75 -55.62 65.18
C GLU A 223 40.28 -55.59 66.65
N GLN A 224 39.26 -54.78 66.95
CA GLN A 224 38.66 -54.73 68.29
C GLN A 224 38.05 -56.08 68.70
N LEU A 225 37.39 -56.76 67.77
CA LEU A 225 36.84 -58.10 68.02
C LEU A 225 37.95 -59.10 68.34
N HIS A 226 39.05 -59.11 67.57
CA HIS A 226 40.20 -59.99 67.82
C HIS A 226 40.85 -59.71 69.18
N GLN A 227 41.04 -58.43 69.53
CA GLN A 227 41.55 -58.05 70.86
C GLN A 227 40.65 -58.57 71.98
N SER A 228 39.33 -58.44 71.84
CA SER A 228 38.38 -58.97 72.82
C SER A 228 38.41 -60.50 72.88
N GLN A 229 38.52 -61.18 71.74
CA GLN A 229 38.66 -62.64 71.68
C GLN A 229 39.94 -63.12 72.39
N ASP A 230 41.08 -62.46 72.16
CA ASP A 230 42.34 -62.80 72.84
C ASP A 230 42.25 -62.55 74.34
N GLN A 231 41.56 -61.48 74.78
CA GLN A 231 41.29 -61.25 76.20
C GLN A 231 40.46 -62.38 76.81
N VAL A 232 39.42 -62.84 76.12
CA VAL A 232 38.61 -63.99 76.57
C VAL A 232 39.48 -65.24 76.63
N ARG A 233 40.26 -65.55 75.60
CA ARG A 233 41.15 -66.73 75.58
C ARG A 233 42.16 -66.70 76.73
N ASN A 234 42.74 -65.54 77.05
CA ASN A 234 43.66 -65.39 78.18
C ASN A 234 42.95 -65.61 79.51
N ARG A 235 41.72 -65.10 79.67
CA ARG A 235 40.91 -65.34 80.87
C ARG A 235 40.53 -66.81 81.01
N ASP A 236 40.18 -67.48 79.91
CA ASP A 236 39.85 -68.90 79.88
C ASP A 236 41.08 -69.75 80.24
N TYR A 237 42.27 -69.37 79.77
CA TYR A 237 43.53 -70.01 80.16
C TYR A 237 43.79 -69.87 81.66
N VAL A 238 43.73 -68.65 82.20
CA VAL A 238 43.93 -68.39 83.64
C VAL A 238 42.87 -69.10 84.49
N MET A 239 41.61 -69.09 84.05
CA MET A 239 40.53 -69.81 84.72
C MET A 239 40.74 -71.32 84.67
N GLY A 240 41.20 -71.86 83.54
CA GLY A 240 41.56 -73.27 83.39
C GLY A 240 42.67 -73.68 84.35
N GLU A 241 43.74 -72.87 84.46
CA GLU A 241 44.84 -73.11 85.40
C GLU A 241 44.35 -73.05 86.86
N ALA A 242 43.57 -72.04 87.23
CA ALA A 242 42.97 -71.94 88.56
C ALA A 242 42.06 -73.14 88.88
N LEU A 243 41.27 -73.62 87.91
CA LEU A 243 40.45 -74.82 88.06
C LEU A 243 41.32 -76.07 88.26
N THR A 244 42.45 -76.20 87.56
CA THR A 244 43.38 -77.32 87.80
C THR A 244 43.99 -77.27 89.20
N GLN A 245 44.42 -76.09 89.68
CA GLN A 245 44.94 -75.93 91.04
C GLN A 245 43.88 -76.26 92.10
N VAL A 246 42.63 -75.82 91.91
CA VAL A 246 41.51 -76.15 92.82
C VAL A 246 41.28 -77.66 92.86
N ARG A 247 41.32 -78.35 91.71
CA ARG A 247 41.22 -79.81 91.63
C ARG A 247 42.35 -80.51 92.38
N GLU A 248 43.60 -80.09 92.19
CA GLU A 248 44.76 -80.65 92.90
C GLU A 248 44.62 -80.49 94.42
N VAL A 249 44.25 -79.30 94.91
CA VAL A 249 44.00 -79.06 96.35
C VAL A 249 42.86 -79.94 96.86
N ALA A 250 41.79 -80.08 96.09
CA ALA A 250 40.68 -80.96 96.45
C ALA A 250 41.13 -82.43 96.53
N ASP A 251 41.98 -82.90 95.61
CA ASP A 251 42.56 -84.25 95.62
C ASP A 251 43.45 -84.48 96.85
N HIS A 252 44.28 -83.49 97.20
CA HIS A 252 45.08 -83.53 98.43
C HIS A 252 44.21 -83.58 99.69
N LEU A 253 43.15 -82.77 99.76
CA LEU A 253 42.19 -82.80 100.87
C LEU A 253 41.52 -84.17 100.98
N GLN A 254 41.14 -84.78 99.86
CA GLN A 254 40.55 -86.12 99.85
C GLN A 254 41.52 -87.18 100.39
N LYS A 255 42.80 -87.11 100.02
CA LYS A 255 43.85 -87.97 100.60
C LYS A 255 44.02 -87.75 102.12
N LEU A 256 44.08 -86.50 102.56
CA LEU A 256 44.19 -86.16 103.99
C LEU A 256 42.98 -86.64 104.79
N VAL A 257 41.77 -86.60 104.24
CA VAL A 257 40.57 -87.16 104.90
C VAL A 257 40.70 -88.66 105.12
N VAL A 258 41.23 -89.41 104.14
CA VAL A 258 41.47 -90.85 104.31
C VAL A 258 42.45 -91.10 105.45
N GLN A 259 43.56 -90.35 105.52
CA GLN A 259 44.53 -90.43 106.62
C GLN A 259 43.90 -90.02 107.97
N ALA A 260 43.11 -88.94 107.98
CA ALA A 260 42.40 -88.45 109.15
C ALA A 260 41.40 -89.48 109.68
N ASN A 261 40.71 -90.22 108.81
CA ASN A 261 39.84 -91.33 109.22
C ASN A 261 40.64 -92.44 109.92
N VAL A 262 41.82 -92.81 109.38
CA VAL A 262 42.70 -93.82 109.99
C VAL A 262 43.22 -93.35 111.37
N LEU A 263 43.63 -92.09 111.50
CA LEU A 263 44.12 -91.54 112.78
C LEU A 263 43.00 -91.29 113.79
N SER A 264 41.81 -90.92 113.34
CA SER A 264 40.62 -90.78 114.20
C SER A 264 40.26 -92.10 114.89
N LEU A 265 40.46 -93.25 114.23
CA LEU A 265 40.30 -94.58 114.83
C LEU A 265 41.38 -94.90 115.87
N LYS A 266 42.53 -94.21 115.82
CA LYS A 266 43.71 -94.50 116.67
C LYS A 266 43.77 -93.65 117.95
N TYR A 267 43.19 -92.44 117.96
CA TYR A 267 43.34 -91.44 119.03
C TYR A 267 42.00 -90.98 119.63
N GLU A 268 41.10 -91.92 119.90
CA GLU A 268 39.79 -91.69 120.52
C GLU A 268 39.90 -91.52 122.06
N SER A 269 40.82 -90.67 122.55
CA SER A 269 41.25 -90.66 123.98
C SER A 269 41.04 -89.33 124.72
N GLU A 270 40.64 -89.43 125.99
CA GLU A 270 40.17 -88.42 126.96
C GLU A 270 41.20 -87.37 127.45
N SER A 271 42.26 -87.10 126.68
CA SER A 271 43.22 -86.04 126.99
C SER A 271 42.81 -84.73 126.33
N ASP A 272 43.08 -83.58 126.96
CA ASP A 272 42.85 -82.25 126.38
C ASP A 272 43.50 -82.10 124.99
N ARG A 273 44.67 -82.73 124.79
CA ARG A 273 45.37 -82.77 123.50
C ARG A 273 44.70 -83.68 122.46
N GLY A 274 44.01 -84.74 122.90
CA GLY A 274 43.22 -85.62 122.04
C GLY A 274 41.93 -84.95 121.54
N ARG A 275 41.29 -84.13 122.39
CA ARG A 275 40.12 -83.33 122.01
C ARG A 275 40.44 -82.30 120.93
N GLU A 276 41.59 -81.64 121.03
CA GLU A 276 42.08 -80.69 120.04
C GLU A 276 42.38 -81.37 118.68
N LEU A 277 42.99 -82.56 118.71
CA LEU A 277 43.20 -83.36 117.50
C LEU A 277 41.89 -83.82 116.85
N ALA A 278 40.93 -84.31 117.62
CA ALA A 278 39.62 -84.71 117.11
C ALA A 278 38.87 -83.53 116.48
N TRP A 279 39.01 -82.33 117.05
CA TRP A 279 38.46 -81.10 116.48
C TRP A 279 39.09 -80.77 115.13
N LEU A 280 40.42 -80.81 115.01
CA LEU A 280 41.13 -80.59 113.75
C LEU A 280 40.71 -81.61 112.66
N LEU A 281 40.56 -82.89 113.01
CA LEU A 281 40.12 -83.92 112.07
C LEU A 281 38.69 -83.69 111.56
N ARG A 282 37.78 -83.16 112.40
CA ARG A 282 36.43 -82.77 111.98
C ARG A 282 36.45 -81.56 111.02
N GLN A 283 37.36 -80.60 111.22
CA GLN A 283 37.53 -79.47 110.30
C GLN A 283 38.01 -79.94 108.92
N VAL A 284 38.97 -80.87 108.86
CA VAL A 284 39.46 -81.45 107.59
C VAL A 284 38.32 -82.16 106.83
N LYS A 285 37.44 -82.89 107.53
CA LYS A 285 36.26 -83.51 106.92
C LYS A 285 35.26 -82.49 106.38
N ALA A 286 35.00 -81.41 107.13
CA ALA A 286 34.10 -80.35 106.69
C ALA A 286 34.61 -79.62 105.45
N LEU A 287 35.93 -79.36 105.38
CA LEU A 287 36.58 -78.76 104.21
C LEU A 287 36.46 -79.66 102.96
N SER A 288 36.61 -80.98 103.10
CA SER A 288 36.46 -81.92 101.99
C SER A 288 35.03 -81.97 101.43
N ILE A 289 33.99 -81.94 102.28
CA ILE A 289 32.59 -81.90 101.81
C ILE A 289 32.35 -80.65 100.95
N ARG A 290 32.91 -79.51 101.35
CA ARG A 290 32.81 -78.26 100.62
C ARG A 290 33.58 -78.28 99.29
N ALA A 291 34.65 -79.07 99.20
CA ALA A 291 35.45 -79.24 97.99
C ALA A 291 34.84 -80.19 96.94
N LYS A 292 33.90 -81.07 97.33
CA LYS A 292 33.28 -82.07 96.42
C LYS A 292 32.70 -81.53 95.10
N PRO A 293 32.04 -80.37 95.03
CA PRO A 293 31.50 -79.84 93.77
C PRO A 293 32.57 -79.46 92.73
N TYR A 294 33.85 -79.44 93.13
CA TYR A 294 34.97 -78.99 92.31
C TYR A 294 35.84 -80.14 91.80
N MET A 295 35.41 -81.40 92.01
CA MET A 295 35.98 -82.62 91.44
C MET A 295 35.24 -82.99 90.16
#